data_AF-A0A164ASH3-F1
#
_entry.id   AF-A0A164ASH3-F1
#
_cell.length_a   1.000
_cell.length_b   1.000
_cell.length_c   1.000
_cell.angle_alpha   90.00
_cell.angle_beta   90.00
_cell.angle_gamma   90.00
#
_symmetry.space_group_name_H-M   'P 1'
#
loop_
_entity.id
_entity.type
_entity.pdbx_description
1 polymer ?
#
loop_
_entity_poly.entity_id
_entity_poly.type
_entity_poly.pdbx_seq_one_letter_code
_entity_poly.pdbx_strand_id
1 'polypeptide(L)'
;MGASLSTLIWLDPDRSFEQQKAGSSRSRLFFRLRAVKNQLVRGARTASRKSAGAASRQWIKSHSPTASKRQANIGAKIKCCNNYVANLTQRCKQSVLGVLLDPETLSIPKNQMALSDYSSELIATAQSLASPGKGILAVDESTKTIGKRLGSIGVENTEANRQAYRGMLFTTAGLGDFISGAILYEETLFQNHADGESMVSKLGKLGIIPGIKVDKGLRPLAGAGSVETLCTGLDGLVERAADYYAQGARFAKWRAVLQITSDGCPSPLSVRENAWGLARYARSVQESGLVPIVEPEILMDGDHTIETTARIQEHVIQEVYHACQANGVLLEGTLLKPSMTVQGADCSDKADPAKVAAMTVRTLERSVPASVPGIVFLSGGLSEEAASVYLNNMNTIERKAKWNLGFSYGRALQHSCLKGWAGTNLEAGQKALLARAQANSEASLGRYVPGSQPSSDEQLFVAGYTY
;
A
#
# COMPACT_ATOMS: atom_id res chain seq x y z
N MET A 1 -24.27 66.55 0.72
CA MET A 1 -25.35 66.10 -0.19
C MET A 1 -25.06 64.62 -0.49
N GLY A 2 -25.45 63.66 0.34
CA GLY A 2 -26.83 63.21 0.67
C GLY A 2 -27.05 61.90 -0.11
N ALA A 3 -27.45 60.75 0.42
CA ALA A 3 -27.82 60.28 1.76
C ALA A 3 -27.72 58.71 1.68
N SER A 4 -27.20 58.00 2.69
CA SER A 4 -27.97 57.32 3.78
C SER A 4 -28.67 56.01 3.31
N LEU A 5 -28.63 54.83 3.93
CA LEU A 5 -28.58 54.35 5.32
C LEU A 5 -27.87 52.95 5.33
N SER A 6 -26.93 52.53 6.18
CA SER A 6 -26.89 52.32 7.65
C SER A 6 -28.09 51.55 8.24
N THR A 7 -27.88 50.31 8.71
CA THR A 7 -28.24 49.90 10.08
C THR A 7 -27.47 48.64 10.46
N LEU A 8 -26.74 48.74 11.56
CA LEU A 8 -26.07 47.69 12.32
C LEU A 8 -26.53 47.93 13.75
N ILE A 9 -27.22 46.98 14.39
CA ILE A 9 -27.48 47.00 15.84
C ILE A 9 -27.30 45.59 16.40
N TRP A 10 -26.76 45.59 17.61
CA TRP A 10 -26.08 44.61 18.43
C TRP A 10 -26.99 44.08 19.58
N LEU A 11 -26.50 43.04 20.29
CA LEU A 11 -26.81 42.61 21.68
C LEU A 11 -28.14 41.86 21.92
N ASP A 12 -28.26 40.83 22.79
CA ASP A 12 -27.35 40.03 23.64
C ASP A 12 -28.15 38.78 24.15
N PRO A 13 -27.79 38.03 25.22
CA PRO A 13 -27.73 36.57 25.24
C PRO A 13 -28.86 35.97 26.11
N ASP A 14 -28.73 34.70 26.50
CA ASP A 14 -29.60 33.98 27.45
C ASP A 14 -31.01 33.60 26.97
N ARG A 15 -31.10 32.39 26.39
CA ARG A 15 -32.09 31.39 26.83
C ARG A 15 -31.55 29.96 26.65
N SER A 16 -31.06 29.45 27.78
CA SER A 16 -31.01 28.07 28.26
C SER A 16 -31.52 26.92 27.36
N PHE A 17 -30.62 25.94 27.17
CA PHE A 17 -30.80 24.49 27.30
C PHE A 17 -32.15 23.85 26.90
N GLU A 18 -32.12 23.05 25.82
CA GLU A 18 -32.50 21.62 25.89
C GLU A 18 -32.01 20.83 24.66
N GLN A 19 -31.74 19.55 24.90
CA GLN A 19 -31.00 18.57 24.10
C GLN A 19 -31.57 18.31 22.68
N GLN A 20 -30.70 18.07 21.68
CA GLN A 20 -30.85 16.89 20.80
C GLN A 20 -29.62 16.58 19.92
N LYS A 21 -29.45 15.28 19.70
CA LYS A 21 -28.28 14.54 19.19
C LYS A 21 -27.88 14.80 17.73
N ALA A 22 -26.60 14.50 17.48
CA ALA A 22 -25.91 14.46 16.20
C ALA A 22 -26.64 13.70 15.07
N GLY A 23 -26.61 14.28 13.86
CA GLY A 23 -27.00 13.64 12.61
C GLY A 23 -25.84 13.67 11.60
N SER A 24 -25.45 12.48 11.12
CA SER A 24 -24.25 12.21 10.31
C SER A 24 -24.24 12.88 8.92
N SER A 25 -23.04 12.95 8.34
CA SER A 25 -22.71 13.46 6.99
C SER A 25 -23.55 12.82 5.85
N ARG A 26 -24.16 11.65 6.09
CA ARG A 26 -25.08 10.97 5.16
C ARG A 26 -26.39 11.73 4.94
N SER A 27 -26.92 12.41 5.96
CA SER A 27 -28.17 13.17 5.86
C SER A 27 -28.03 14.35 4.89
N ARG A 28 -26.87 15.03 4.91
CA ARG A 28 -26.60 16.20 4.06
C ARG A 28 -26.46 15.82 2.58
N LEU A 29 -25.89 14.65 2.28
CA LEU A 29 -25.80 14.13 0.90
C LEU A 29 -27.17 13.72 0.36
N PHE A 30 -28.02 13.11 1.21
CA PHE A 30 -29.38 12.73 0.86
C PHE A 30 -30.26 13.93 0.52
N PHE A 31 -30.13 15.03 1.27
CA PHE A 31 -30.84 16.28 0.97
C PHE A 31 -30.34 16.96 -0.32
N ARG A 32 -29.02 16.96 -0.58
CA ARG A 32 -28.46 17.50 -1.84
C ARG A 32 -28.92 16.73 -3.08
N LEU A 33 -28.96 15.39 -3.02
CA LEU A 33 -29.44 14.56 -4.13
C LEU A 33 -30.95 14.72 -4.38
N ARG A 34 -31.74 14.93 -3.31
CA ARG A 34 -33.18 15.20 -3.42
C ARG A 34 -33.46 16.57 -4.06
N ALA A 35 -32.62 17.58 -3.79
CA ALA A 35 -32.72 18.90 -4.40
C ALA A 35 -32.40 18.87 -5.92
N VAL A 36 -31.34 18.16 -6.33
CA VAL A 36 -30.96 17.99 -7.75
C VAL A 36 -32.06 17.25 -8.53
N LYS A 37 -32.62 16.18 -7.94
CA LYS A 37 -33.77 15.45 -8.51
C LYS A 37 -34.99 16.36 -8.72
N ASN A 38 -35.29 17.24 -7.76
CA ASN A 38 -36.40 18.17 -7.87
C ASN A 38 -36.17 19.28 -8.91
N GLN A 39 -34.93 19.76 -9.09
CA GLN A 39 -34.58 20.71 -10.16
C GLN A 39 -34.72 20.09 -11.55
N LEU A 40 -34.24 18.86 -11.76
CA LEU A 40 -34.36 18.14 -13.03
C LEU A 40 -35.82 17.86 -13.40
N VAL A 41 -36.65 17.47 -12.42
CA VAL A 41 -38.09 17.23 -12.63
C VAL A 41 -38.84 18.53 -12.94
N ARG A 42 -38.45 19.67 -12.34
CA ARG A 42 -39.03 20.98 -12.67
C ARG A 42 -38.64 21.44 -14.08
N GLY A 43 -37.37 21.29 -14.48
CA GLY A 43 -36.87 21.62 -15.82
C GLY A 43 -37.60 20.84 -16.94
N ALA A 44 -37.82 19.55 -16.73
CA ALA A 44 -38.56 18.69 -17.66
C ALA A 44 -40.05 19.10 -17.81
N ARG A 45 -40.70 19.52 -16.72
CA ARG A 45 -42.10 20.00 -16.74
C ARG A 45 -42.25 21.35 -17.46
N THR A 46 -41.27 22.25 -17.33
CA THR A 46 -41.28 23.53 -18.05
C THR A 46 -41.03 23.39 -19.55
N ALA A 47 -40.19 22.44 -19.97
CA ALA A 47 -39.95 22.15 -21.39
C ALA A 47 -41.21 21.56 -22.05
N SER A 48 -41.92 20.66 -21.36
CA SER A 48 -43.18 20.06 -21.82
C SER A 48 -44.34 21.06 -21.98
N ARG A 49 -44.43 22.09 -21.13
CA ARG A 49 -45.49 23.12 -21.25
C ARG A 49 -45.21 24.13 -22.37
N LYS A 50 -43.95 24.46 -22.65
CA LYS A 50 -43.59 25.38 -23.74
C LYS A 50 -43.79 24.76 -25.13
N SER A 51 -43.55 23.45 -25.29
CA SER A 51 -43.80 22.74 -26.56
C SER A 51 -45.30 22.51 -26.83
N ALA A 52 -46.12 22.30 -25.80
CA ALA A 52 -47.57 22.17 -25.93
C ALA A 52 -48.30 23.51 -26.23
N GLY A 53 -47.75 24.63 -25.78
CA GLY A 53 -48.30 25.98 -26.03
C GLY A 53 -48.00 26.55 -27.43
N ALA A 54 -46.89 26.13 -28.06
CA ALA A 54 -46.52 26.57 -29.41
C ALA A 54 -47.28 25.80 -30.50
N ALA A 55 -47.60 24.52 -30.28
CA ALA A 55 -48.35 23.69 -31.23
C ALA A 55 -49.87 24.00 -31.29
N SER A 56 -50.43 24.70 -30.31
CA SER A 56 -51.86 24.99 -30.21
C SER A 56 -52.30 26.33 -30.83
N ARG A 57 -51.37 27.23 -31.20
CA ARG A 57 -51.70 28.54 -31.79
C ARG A 57 -51.55 28.63 -33.32
N GLN A 58 -51.11 27.56 -33.98
CA GLN A 58 -50.92 27.52 -35.44
C GLN A 58 -51.95 26.65 -36.18
N TRP A 59 -52.96 26.13 -35.48
CA TRP A 59 -53.91 25.13 -36.03
C TRP A 59 -55.40 25.54 -35.95
N ILE A 60 -55.69 26.84 -35.75
CA ILE A 60 -57.05 27.41 -35.87
C ILE A 60 -57.01 28.49 -36.94
N LYS A 61 -57.03 28.07 -38.21
CA LYS A 61 -57.40 28.86 -39.40
C LYS A 61 -57.36 27.94 -40.62
N SER A 62 -58.39 27.11 -40.81
CA SER A 62 -58.90 26.64 -42.12
C SER A 62 -59.75 25.35 -42.00
N HIS A 63 -61.04 25.50 -42.31
CA HIS A 63 -61.92 24.58 -43.05
C HIS A 63 -62.16 23.12 -42.57
N SER A 64 -63.37 22.89 -42.03
CA SER A 64 -64.46 21.95 -42.44
C SER A 64 -64.14 20.62 -43.18
N PRO A 65 -65.00 19.57 -43.16
CA PRO A 65 -65.63 18.85 -42.05
C PRO A 65 -65.33 17.34 -42.17
N THR A 66 -64.27 16.85 -41.53
CA THR A 66 -64.06 15.39 -41.31
C THR A 66 -63.41 15.16 -39.94
N ALA A 67 -64.03 15.70 -38.89
CA ALA A 67 -63.44 15.72 -37.56
C ALA A 67 -63.54 14.38 -36.79
N SER A 68 -64.47 13.47 -37.11
CA SER A 68 -64.68 12.28 -36.27
C SER A 68 -63.71 11.11 -36.54
N LYS A 69 -63.23 10.92 -37.78
CA LYS A 69 -62.28 9.83 -38.11
C LYS A 69 -60.80 10.20 -37.89
N ARG A 70 -60.44 11.50 -37.93
CA ARG A 70 -59.06 11.96 -37.66
C ARG A 70 -58.74 12.10 -36.16
N GLN A 71 -59.74 12.40 -35.31
CA GLN A 71 -59.55 12.41 -33.84
C GLN A 71 -59.28 11.01 -33.27
N ALA A 72 -59.91 9.96 -33.80
CA ALA A 72 -59.66 8.59 -33.37
C ALA A 72 -58.20 8.14 -33.69
N ASN A 73 -57.67 8.57 -34.83
CA ASN A 73 -56.33 8.18 -35.29
C ASN A 73 -55.20 8.94 -34.54
N ILE A 74 -55.47 10.19 -34.13
CA ILE A 74 -54.57 10.97 -33.25
C ILE A 74 -54.62 10.43 -31.82
N GLY A 75 -55.82 10.10 -31.30
CA GLY A 75 -55.99 9.47 -29.98
C GLY A 75 -55.26 8.13 -29.87
N ALA A 76 -55.30 7.30 -30.92
CA ALA A 76 -54.57 6.04 -30.99
C ALA A 76 -53.04 6.24 -31.02
N LYS A 77 -52.54 7.23 -31.79
CA LYS A 77 -51.11 7.56 -31.84
C LYS A 77 -50.59 8.17 -30.52
N ILE A 78 -51.38 8.99 -29.84
CA ILE A 78 -51.04 9.54 -28.52
C ILE A 78 -51.06 8.44 -27.45
N LYS A 79 -52.03 7.51 -27.49
CA LYS A 79 -52.03 6.32 -26.62
C LYS A 79 -50.80 5.44 -26.87
N CYS A 80 -50.42 5.23 -28.14
CA CYS A 80 -49.24 4.44 -28.51
C CYS A 80 -47.95 5.12 -28.02
N CYS A 81 -47.78 6.43 -28.21
CA CYS A 81 -46.63 7.18 -27.68
C CYS A 81 -46.60 7.18 -26.14
N ASN A 82 -47.74 7.36 -25.48
CA ASN A 82 -47.80 7.32 -24.01
C ASN A 82 -47.50 5.92 -23.47
N ASN A 83 -47.95 4.86 -24.14
CA ASN A 83 -47.61 3.49 -23.78
C ASN A 83 -46.13 3.18 -24.06
N TYR A 84 -45.55 3.72 -25.13
CA TYR A 84 -44.13 3.57 -25.44
C TYR A 84 -43.25 4.30 -24.42
N VAL A 85 -43.60 5.54 -24.06
CA VAL A 85 -42.92 6.31 -23.00
C VAL A 85 -43.12 5.67 -21.63
N ALA A 86 -44.32 5.15 -21.31
CA ALA A 86 -44.56 4.43 -20.07
C ALA A 86 -43.73 3.13 -20.00
N ASN A 87 -43.65 2.36 -21.10
CA ASN A 87 -42.82 1.16 -21.18
C ASN A 87 -41.32 1.47 -21.12
N LEU A 88 -40.84 2.56 -21.74
CA LEU A 88 -39.46 3.03 -21.60
C LEU A 88 -39.17 3.51 -20.18
N THR A 89 -40.09 4.22 -19.55
CA THR A 89 -39.95 4.67 -18.16
C THR A 89 -39.99 3.49 -17.20
N GLN A 90 -40.77 2.45 -17.49
CA GLN A 90 -40.85 1.22 -16.70
C GLN A 90 -39.63 0.32 -16.92
N ARG A 91 -39.09 0.24 -18.15
CA ARG A 91 -37.81 -0.43 -18.44
C ARG A 91 -36.61 0.30 -17.86
N CYS A 92 -36.56 1.63 -17.92
CA CYS A 92 -35.55 2.43 -17.23
C CYS A 92 -35.71 2.34 -15.71
N LYS A 93 -36.94 2.26 -15.18
CA LYS A 93 -37.14 1.99 -13.75
C LYS A 93 -36.69 0.58 -13.40
N GLN A 94 -36.99 -0.45 -14.19
CA GLN A 94 -36.51 -1.82 -13.92
C GLN A 94 -35.00 -1.96 -14.09
N SER A 95 -34.37 -1.27 -15.06
CA SER A 95 -32.92 -1.30 -15.27
C SER A 95 -32.17 -0.44 -14.26
N VAL A 96 -32.73 0.71 -13.82
CA VAL A 96 -32.09 1.60 -12.85
C VAL A 96 -32.38 1.15 -11.42
N LEU A 97 -33.53 0.54 -11.13
CA LEU A 97 -33.85 -0.01 -9.81
C LEU A 97 -33.26 -1.42 -9.61
N GLY A 98 -33.18 -2.23 -10.69
CA GLY A 98 -32.54 -3.55 -10.67
C GLY A 98 -31.01 -3.52 -10.68
N VAL A 99 -30.39 -2.40 -11.07
CA VAL A 99 -28.93 -2.20 -10.99
C VAL A 99 -28.51 -1.45 -9.73
N LEU A 100 -29.43 -0.80 -8.99
CA LEU A 100 -29.04 0.03 -7.85
C LEU A 100 -29.34 -0.54 -6.46
N LEU A 101 -30.22 -1.52 -6.26
CA LEU A 101 -30.52 -2.02 -4.91
C LEU A 101 -31.08 -3.44 -4.92
N ASP A 102 -30.29 -4.43 -5.36
CA ASP A 102 -30.53 -5.82 -4.95
C ASP A 102 -29.43 -6.25 -3.95
N PRO A 103 -29.72 -6.26 -2.64
CA PRO A 103 -28.78 -6.71 -1.61
C PRO A 103 -28.34 -8.18 -1.79
N GLU A 104 -29.04 -8.98 -2.60
CA GLU A 104 -28.67 -10.37 -2.89
C GLU A 104 -27.73 -10.54 -4.09
N THR A 105 -27.49 -9.48 -4.88
CA THR A 105 -26.52 -9.52 -6.01
C THR A 105 -25.09 -9.15 -5.64
N LEU A 106 -24.87 -8.72 -4.39
CA LEU A 106 -23.55 -8.71 -3.75
C LEU A 106 -23.35 -10.02 -2.96
N SER A 107 -23.73 -11.15 -3.56
CA SER A 107 -23.31 -12.44 -3.03
C SER A 107 -21.81 -12.57 -3.24
N ILE A 108 -21.07 -12.39 -2.15
CA ILE A 108 -19.67 -12.82 -2.07
C ILE A 108 -19.67 -14.30 -2.45
N PRO A 109 -18.93 -14.73 -3.49
CA PRO A 109 -18.94 -16.11 -3.91
C PRO A 109 -18.59 -17.00 -2.71
N LYS A 110 -19.41 -18.01 -2.45
CA LYS A 110 -19.33 -18.94 -1.29
C LYS A 110 -18.03 -19.74 -1.21
N ASN A 111 -17.09 -19.54 -2.12
CA ASN A 111 -15.84 -20.29 -2.21
C ASN A 111 -14.63 -19.49 -1.68
N GLN A 112 -14.76 -18.93 -0.47
CA GLN A 112 -13.64 -18.33 0.30
C GLN A 112 -12.84 -19.37 1.10
N MET A 113 -12.86 -20.66 0.72
CA MET A 113 -12.34 -21.75 1.56
C MET A 113 -10.84 -21.67 1.85
N ALA A 114 -10.00 -21.17 0.93
CA ALA A 114 -8.55 -21.20 1.14
C ALA A 114 -8.02 -20.15 2.16
N LEU A 115 -8.55 -18.91 2.18
CA LEU A 115 -8.22 -17.98 3.28
C LEU A 115 -8.80 -18.46 4.62
N SER A 116 -9.97 -19.12 4.63
CA SER A 116 -10.48 -19.63 5.91
C SER A 116 -9.53 -20.62 6.56
N ASP A 117 -8.85 -21.45 5.77
CA ASP A 117 -7.95 -22.49 6.27
C ASP A 117 -6.67 -21.90 6.91
N TYR A 118 -6.07 -20.86 6.30
CA TYR A 118 -4.82 -20.26 6.80
C TYR A 118 -4.99 -19.01 7.66
N SER A 119 -6.19 -18.46 7.78
CA SER A 119 -6.44 -17.16 8.45
C SER A 119 -5.78 -17.04 9.83
N SER A 120 -5.93 -18.04 10.69
CA SER A 120 -5.35 -18.04 12.04
C SER A 120 -3.82 -18.15 12.03
N GLU A 121 -3.26 -18.98 11.14
CA GLU A 121 -1.80 -19.13 10.98
C GLU A 121 -1.17 -17.84 10.43
N LEU A 122 -1.81 -17.19 9.46
CA LEU A 122 -1.36 -15.92 8.88
C LEU A 122 -1.29 -14.83 9.95
N ILE A 123 -2.33 -14.70 10.77
CA ILE A 123 -2.38 -13.71 11.86
C ILE A 123 -1.26 -13.99 12.88
N ALA A 124 -1.12 -15.24 13.32
CA ALA A 124 -0.10 -15.62 14.29
C ALA A 124 1.33 -15.40 13.75
N THR A 125 1.56 -15.72 12.48
CA THR A 125 2.85 -15.51 11.82
C THR A 125 3.16 -14.02 11.68
N ALA A 126 2.19 -13.20 11.25
CA ALA A 126 2.37 -11.77 11.09
C ALA A 126 2.66 -11.07 12.43
N GLN A 127 1.98 -11.50 13.51
CA GLN A 127 2.28 -11.04 14.88
C GLN A 127 3.68 -11.45 15.34
N SER A 128 4.10 -12.68 15.05
CA SER A 128 5.43 -13.19 15.41
C SER A 128 6.53 -12.42 14.68
N LEU A 129 6.36 -12.16 13.38
CA LEU A 129 7.26 -11.33 12.59
C LEU A 129 7.31 -9.88 13.11
N ALA A 130 6.17 -9.36 13.58
CA ALA A 130 6.03 -8.03 14.16
C ALA A 130 6.26 -7.99 15.68
N SER A 131 7.04 -8.90 16.25
CA SER A 131 7.36 -8.89 17.68
C SER A 131 8.19 -7.64 18.08
N PRO A 132 7.86 -6.94 19.19
CA PRO A 132 8.68 -5.85 19.71
C PRO A 132 10.12 -6.29 19.99
N GLY A 133 11.10 -5.45 19.66
CA GLY A 133 12.51 -5.79 19.84
C GLY A 133 13.08 -6.71 18.76
N LYS A 134 12.28 -7.11 17.75
CA LYS A 134 12.77 -7.91 16.63
C LYS A 134 12.43 -7.25 15.30
N GLY A 135 13.20 -7.63 14.27
CA GLY A 135 12.93 -7.23 12.89
C GLY A 135 13.35 -8.31 11.90
N ILE A 136 13.37 -7.95 10.62
CA ILE A 136 13.57 -8.87 9.52
C ILE A 136 14.92 -8.62 8.85
N LEU A 137 15.69 -9.68 8.65
CA LEU A 137 16.91 -9.67 7.86
C LEU A 137 16.55 -9.92 6.39
N ALA A 138 16.73 -8.93 5.52
CA ALA A 138 16.46 -9.06 4.09
C ALA A 138 17.72 -9.52 3.34
N VAL A 139 17.80 -10.81 3.02
CA VAL A 139 18.92 -11.47 2.29
C VAL A 139 18.44 -12.07 0.97
N ASP A 140 17.42 -11.43 0.40
CA ASP A 140 16.73 -11.80 -0.84
C ASP A 140 17.37 -11.18 -2.09
N GLU A 141 18.67 -10.87 -2.02
CA GLU A 141 19.39 -10.38 -3.18
C GLU A 141 19.41 -11.45 -4.28
N SER A 142 18.94 -11.07 -5.46
CA SER A 142 19.09 -11.88 -6.68
C SER A 142 20.56 -12.19 -6.94
N THR A 143 20.85 -13.23 -7.74
CA THR A 143 22.22 -13.56 -8.16
C THR A 143 22.99 -12.36 -8.72
N LYS A 144 22.29 -11.48 -9.46
CA LYS A 144 22.88 -10.24 -9.99
C LYS A 144 23.22 -9.24 -8.88
N THR A 145 22.31 -9.04 -7.92
CA THR A 145 22.49 -8.03 -6.87
C THR A 145 23.51 -8.45 -5.82
N ILE A 146 23.50 -9.71 -5.38
CA ILE A 146 24.55 -10.21 -4.49
C ILE A 146 25.92 -10.20 -5.18
N GLY A 147 25.98 -10.42 -6.50
CA GLY A 147 27.22 -10.31 -7.25
C GLY A 147 27.86 -8.92 -7.17
N LYS A 148 27.07 -7.85 -7.26
CA LYS A 148 27.56 -6.48 -7.06
C LYS A 148 28.11 -6.28 -5.63
N ARG A 149 27.44 -6.87 -4.63
CA ARG A 149 27.87 -6.77 -3.23
C ARG A 149 29.18 -7.53 -2.99
N LEU A 150 29.27 -8.78 -3.42
CA LEU A 150 30.50 -9.58 -3.33
C LEU A 150 31.67 -8.91 -4.06
N GLY A 151 31.41 -8.37 -5.27
CA GLY A 151 32.43 -7.63 -6.01
C GLY A 151 32.98 -6.41 -5.27
N SER A 152 32.16 -5.73 -4.44
CA SER A 152 32.61 -4.57 -3.65
C SER A 152 33.65 -4.90 -2.57
N ILE A 153 33.76 -6.18 -2.18
CA ILE A 153 34.76 -6.69 -1.24
C ILE A 153 35.79 -7.60 -1.93
N GLY A 154 35.84 -7.59 -3.27
CA GLY A 154 36.79 -8.40 -4.05
C GLY A 154 36.48 -9.90 -4.08
N VAL A 155 35.24 -10.31 -3.77
CA VAL A 155 34.82 -11.72 -3.79
C VAL A 155 34.06 -12.03 -5.08
N GLU A 156 34.40 -13.15 -5.73
CA GLU A 156 33.74 -13.60 -6.95
C GLU A 156 32.30 -14.08 -6.70
N ASN A 157 31.39 -13.82 -7.64
CA ASN A 157 30.00 -14.25 -7.58
C ASN A 157 29.78 -15.71 -8.00
N THR A 158 30.30 -16.64 -7.22
CA THR A 158 30.06 -18.09 -7.39
C THR A 158 28.94 -18.56 -6.46
N GLU A 159 28.30 -19.69 -6.78
CA GLU A 159 27.30 -20.30 -5.91
C GLU A 159 27.88 -20.63 -4.53
N ALA A 160 29.10 -21.17 -4.49
CA ALA A 160 29.80 -21.48 -3.25
C ALA A 160 30.01 -20.23 -2.36
N ASN A 161 30.37 -19.08 -2.95
CA ASN A 161 30.53 -17.84 -2.18
C ASN A 161 29.19 -17.28 -1.70
N ARG A 162 28.12 -17.40 -2.50
CA ARG A 162 26.76 -17.05 -2.08
C ARG A 162 26.26 -17.94 -0.94
N GLN A 163 26.55 -19.24 -1.01
CA GLN A 163 26.27 -20.21 0.05
C GLN A 163 27.05 -19.88 1.32
N ALA A 164 28.36 -19.65 1.21
CA ALA A 164 29.24 -19.35 2.34
C ALA A 164 28.83 -18.07 3.06
N TYR A 165 28.51 -17.00 2.32
CA TYR A 165 28.04 -15.75 2.91
C TYR A 165 26.73 -15.95 3.68
N ARG A 166 25.73 -16.59 3.07
CA ARG A 166 24.42 -16.84 3.71
C ARG A 166 24.54 -17.81 4.88
N GLY A 167 25.39 -18.81 4.76
CA GLY A 167 25.75 -19.73 5.83
C GLY A 167 26.35 -19.03 7.04
N MET A 168 27.27 -18.07 6.81
CA MET A 168 27.82 -17.24 7.88
C MET A 168 26.73 -16.45 8.63
N LEU A 169 25.78 -15.85 7.90
CA LEU A 169 24.65 -15.14 8.52
C LEU A 169 23.81 -16.10 9.39
N PHE A 170 23.40 -17.26 8.85
CA PHE A 170 22.46 -18.17 9.50
C PHE A 170 23.11 -19.08 10.57
N THR A 171 24.42 -18.98 10.75
CA THR A 171 25.16 -19.64 11.84
C THR A 171 25.62 -18.65 12.91
N THR A 172 25.20 -17.38 12.83
CA THR A 172 25.47 -16.38 13.86
C THR A 172 24.68 -16.71 15.14
N ALA A 173 25.38 -17.11 16.19
CA ALA A 173 24.76 -17.39 17.49
C ALA A 173 24.11 -16.12 18.08
N GLY A 174 22.93 -16.27 18.68
CA GLY A 174 22.18 -15.16 19.29
C GLY A 174 21.44 -14.25 18.29
N LEU A 175 21.57 -14.47 16.98
CA LEU A 175 20.89 -13.62 15.98
C LEU A 175 19.36 -13.62 16.13
N GLY A 176 18.79 -14.75 16.53
CA GLY A 176 17.35 -14.93 16.77
C GLY A 176 16.78 -14.08 17.89
N ASP A 177 17.61 -13.50 18.77
CA ASP A 177 17.15 -12.59 19.82
C ASP A 177 16.68 -11.25 19.24
N PHE A 178 17.19 -10.88 18.06
CA PHE A 178 16.96 -9.61 17.41
C PHE A 178 16.24 -9.73 16.06
N ILE A 179 16.26 -10.92 15.45
CA ILE A 179 15.66 -11.18 14.14
C ILE A 179 14.48 -12.13 14.30
N SER A 180 13.30 -11.71 13.85
CA SER A 180 12.07 -12.52 13.82
C SER A 180 11.93 -13.30 12.51
N GLY A 181 12.42 -12.76 11.39
CA GLY A 181 12.34 -13.40 10.09
C GLY A 181 13.50 -13.07 9.16
N ALA A 182 13.74 -13.94 8.17
CA ALA A 182 14.73 -13.71 7.12
C ALA A 182 14.09 -13.89 5.74
N ILE A 183 14.15 -12.86 4.89
CA ILE A 183 13.65 -12.95 3.50
C ILE A 183 14.76 -13.53 2.65
N LEU A 184 14.49 -14.66 2.00
CA LEU A 184 15.42 -15.40 1.18
C LEU A 184 15.17 -15.15 -0.31
N TYR A 185 16.22 -15.36 -1.11
CA TYR A 185 16.10 -15.61 -2.54
C TYR A 185 15.85 -17.10 -2.78
N GLU A 186 15.21 -17.44 -3.91
CA GLU A 186 14.82 -18.82 -4.23
C GLU A 186 16.00 -19.80 -4.16
N GLU A 187 17.16 -19.42 -4.70
CA GLU A 187 18.40 -20.22 -4.60
C GLU A 187 18.69 -20.62 -3.13
N THR A 188 18.63 -19.67 -2.21
CA THR A 188 18.96 -19.88 -0.79
C THR A 188 17.90 -20.69 -0.05
N LEU A 189 16.62 -20.57 -0.41
CA LEU A 189 15.52 -21.33 0.22
C LEU A 189 15.69 -22.85 0.00
N PHE A 190 16.19 -23.25 -1.17
CA PHE A 190 16.45 -24.65 -1.52
C PHE A 190 17.92 -25.06 -1.32
N GLN A 191 18.78 -24.15 -0.85
CA GLN A 191 20.19 -24.45 -0.63
C GLN A 191 20.40 -25.17 0.71
N ASN A 192 21.39 -26.05 0.72
CA ASN A 192 21.98 -26.55 1.95
C ASN A 192 23.17 -25.70 2.38
N HIS A 193 23.44 -25.68 3.66
CA HIS A 193 24.70 -25.23 4.23
C HIS A 193 25.83 -26.22 3.89
N ALA A 194 27.09 -25.80 4.05
CA ALA A 194 28.26 -26.61 3.72
C ALA A 194 28.38 -27.90 4.56
N ASP A 195 27.70 -27.97 5.72
CA ASP A 195 27.61 -29.17 6.56
C ASP A 195 26.43 -30.10 6.19
N GLY A 196 25.73 -29.82 5.10
CA GLY A 196 24.64 -30.65 4.57
C GLY A 196 23.26 -30.33 5.16
N GLU A 197 23.16 -29.51 6.20
CA GLU A 197 21.87 -29.08 6.75
C GLU A 197 21.22 -28.00 5.87
N SER A 198 19.88 -27.99 5.72
CA SER A 198 19.21 -26.95 4.93
C SER A 198 19.35 -25.56 5.55
N MET A 199 19.44 -24.52 4.71
CA MET A 199 19.47 -23.12 5.20
C MET A 199 18.22 -22.76 6.00
N VAL A 200 17.06 -23.33 5.63
CA VAL A 200 15.80 -23.21 6.37
C VAL A 200 15.91 -23.79 7.78
N SER A 201 16.52 -24.97 7.93
CA SER A 201 16.72 -25.60 9.24
C SER A 201 17.67 -24.78 10.13
N LYS A 202 18.73 -24.20 9.55
CA LYS A 202 19.62 -23.27 10.28
C LYS A 202 18.86 -22.08 10.87
N LEU A 203 18.00 -21.44 10.08
CA LEU A 203 17.14 -20.35 10.55
C LEU A 203 16.16 -20.81 11.63
N GLY A 204 15.52 -21.97 11.44
CA GLY A 204 14.60 -22.55 12.41
C GLY A 204 15.24 -22.81 13.78
N LYS A 205 16.48 -23.29 13.81
CA LYS A 205 17.26 -23.48 15.06
C LYS A 205 17.56 -22.17 15.80
N LEU A 206 17.59 -21.05 15.10
CA LEU A 206 17.70 -19.72 15.69
C LEU A 206 16.34 -19.12 16.06
N GLY A 207 15.22 -19.80 15.78
CA GLY A 207 13.89 -19.24 15.96
C GLY A 207 13.54 -18.14 14.95
N ILE A 208 14.24 -18.09 13.81
CA ILE A 208 14.02 -17.12 12.75
C ILE A 208 13.07 -17.73 11.71
N ILE A 209 11.97 -17.03 11.42
CA ILE A 209 10.98 -17.47 10.44
C ILE A 209 11.56 -17.30 9.03
N PRO A 210 11.55 -18.34 8.17
CA PRO A 210 11.96 -18.19 6.78
C PRO A 210 10.87 -17.50 5.94
N GLY A 211 11.28 -16.58 5.08
CA GLY A 211 10.42 -15.95 4.09
C GLY A 211 11.06 -15.95 2.71
N ILE A 212 10.28 -15.62 1.69
CA ILE A 212 10.71 -15.76 0.29
C ILE A 212 10.35 -14.52 -0.54
N LYS A 213 11.28 -14.01 -1.34
CA LYS A 213 10.97 -13.06 -2.40
C LYS A 213 10.31 -13.78 -3.56
N VAL A 214 9.10 -13.36 -3.94
CA VAL A 214 8.29 -14.05 -4.97
C VAL A 214 8.05 -13.23 -6.24
N ASP A 215 8.41 -11.94 -6.21
CA ASP A 215 8.40 -11.09 -7.38
C ASP A 215 9.50 -11.48 -8.38
N LYS A 216 9.22 -11.31 -9.68
CA LYS A 216 10.13 -11.56 -10.80
C LYS A 216 10.75 -10.27 -11.34
N GLY A 217 10.80 -9.23 -10.51
CA GLY A 217 11.42 -7.96 -10.83
C GLY A 217 10.56 -7.00 -11.67
N LEU A 218 11.16 -5.85 -11.93
CA LEU A 218 10.51 -4.68 -12.52
C LEU A 218 10.60 -4.68 -14.05
N ARG A 219 9.56 -4.15 -14.70
CA ARG A 219 9.52 -3.84 -16.13
C ARG A 219 9.02 -2.42 -16.34
N PRO A 220 9.45 -1.72 -17.42
CA PRO A 220 8.87 -0.42 -17.77
C PRO A 220 7.35 -0.52 -17.93
N LEU A 221 6.62 0.45 -17.37
CA LEU A 221 5.17 0.50 -17.49
C LEU A 221 4.78 1.20 -18.80
N ALA A 222 4.28 0.43 -19.76
CA ALA A 222 3.89 0.96 -21.07
C ALA A 222 2.79 2.02 -20.93
N GLY A 223 3.00 3.19 -21.56
CA GLY A 223 2.06 4.32 -21.48
C GLY A 223 2.21 5.19 -20.23
N ALA A 224 3.19 4.91 -19.36
CA ALA A 224 3.54 5.71 -18.19
C ALA A 224 4.83 6.53 -18.41
N GLY A 225 5.24 7.29 -17.39
CA GLY A 225 6.51 8.03 -17.41
C GLY A 225 7.74 7.14 -17.56
N SER A 226 8.86 7.70 -18.00
CA SER A 226 10.06 6.94 -18.38
C SER A 226 10.72 6.18 -17.23
N VAL A 227 10.55 6.65 -15.99
CA VAL A 227 11.05 6.01 -14.77
C VAL A 227 10.05 5.03 -14.14
N GLU A 228 8.83 4.97 -14.68
CA GLU A 228 7.73 4.24 -14.06
C GLU A 228 7.75 2.77 -14.44
N THR A 229 7.51 1.92 -13.45
CA THR A 229 7.62 0.47 -13.60
C THR A 229 6.39 -0.24 -13.07
N LEU A 230 6.16 -1.45 -13.58
CA LEU A 230 5.35 -2.46 -12.92
C LEU A 230 6.26 -3.58 -12.42
N CYS A 231 5.84 -4.23 -11.34
CA CYS A 231 6.50 -5.43 -10.86
C CYS A 231 5.79 -6.67 -11.41
N THR A 232 6.56 -7.69 -11.79
CA THR A 232 6.06 -8.90 -12.46
C THR A 232 6.14 -10.12 -11.56
N GLY A 233 5.43 -11.21 -11.91
CA GLY A 233 5.50 -12.49 -11.21
C GLY A 233 4.17 -13.08 -10.74
N LEU A 234 3.02 -12.50 -11.12
CA LEU A 234 1.70 -13.02 -10.73
C LEU A 234 1.39 -14.37 -11.40
N ASP A 235 1.89 -14.57 -12.63
CA ASP A 235 1.71 -15.83 -13.36
C ASP A 235 2.36 -16.99 -12.60
N GLY A 236 1.55 -18.01 -12.29
CA GLY A 236 1.96 -19.19 -11.52
C GLY A 236 2.34 -18.89 -10.06
N LEU A 237 1.89 -17.78 -9.48
CA LEU A 237 2.31 -17.37 -8.13
C LEU A 237 1.75 -18.28 -7.03
N VAL A 238 0.51 -18.75 -7.16
CA VAL A 238 -0.16 -19.56 -6.14
C VAL A 238 0.56 -20.91 -5.98
N GLU A 239 0.91 -21.54 -7.10
CA GLU A 239 1.64 -22.79 -7.16
C GLU A 239 3.03 -22.64 -6.55
N ARG A 240 3.80 -21.60 -6.97
CA ARG A 240 5.10 -21.31 -6.37
C ARG A 240 5.00 -21.05 -4.87
N ALA A 241 3.99 -20.30 -4.42
CA ALA A 241 3.79 -20.02 -3.01
C ALA A 241 3.50 -21.29 -2.20
N ALA A 242 2.76 -22.26 -2.76
CA ALA A 242 2.54 -23.56 -2.13
C ALA A 242 3.85 -24.36 -2.03
N ASP A 243 4.67 -24.38 -3.08
CA ASP A 243 5.99 -25.03 -3.05
C ASP A 243 6.91 -24.39 -1.99
N TYR A 244 6.91 -23.06 -1.90
CA TYR A 244 7.70 -22.35 -0.88
C TYR A 244 7.19 -22.61 0.54
N TYR A 245 5.87 -22.69 0.74
CA TYR A 245 5.29 -23.06 2.02
C TYR A 245 5.72 -24.47 2.45
N ALA A 246 5.67 -25.43 1.52
CA ALA A 246 6.13 -26.80 1.72
C ALA A 246 7.64 -26.87 2.05
N GLN A 247 8.45 -26.00 1.44
CA GLN A 247 9.88 -25.86 1.72
C GLN A 247 10.17 -25.19 3.08
N GLY A 248 9.16 -24.59 3.74
CA GLY A 248 9.28 -24.02 5.09
C GLY A 248 9.16 -22.49 5.16
N ALA A 249 8.93 -21.80 4.05
CA ALA A 249 8.63 -20.37 4.10
C ALA A 249 7.27 -20.13 4.77
N ARG A 250 7.14 -19.03 5.51
CA ARG A 250 5.86 -18.62 6.15
C ARG A 250 5.44 -17.19 5.83
N PHE A 251 6.28 -16.46 5.11
CA PHE A 251 5.93 -15.15 4.59
C PHE A 251 6.60 -14.92 3.24
N ALA A 252 6.04 -13.99 2.48
CA ALA A 252 6.54 -13.62 1.18
C ALA A 252 6.86 -12.14 1.13
N LYS A 253 7.65 -11.72 0.13
CA LYS A 253 7.94 -10.32 -0.15
C LYS A 253 7.72 -10.02 -1.64
N TRP A 254 7.11 -8.86 -1.93
CA TRP A 254 6.96 -8.34 -3.28
C TRP A 254 7.23 -6.84 -3.30
N ARG A 255 8.22 -6.43 -4.09
CA ARG A 255 8.63 -5.03 -4.20
C ARG A 255 7.98 -4.32 -5.38
N ALA A 256 7.20 -3.28 -5.11
CA ALA A 256 6.81 -2.27 -6.09
C ALA A 256 7.71 -1.03 -5.96
N VAL A 257 7.93 -0.30 -7.05
CA VAL A 257 8.81 0.88 -7.07
C VAL A 257 8.14 2.06 -7.72
N LEU A 258 8.17 3.18 -7.02
CA LEU A 258 7.71 4.47 -7.48
C LEU A 258 8.82 5.50 -7.30
N GLN A 259 8.90 6.46 -8.22
CA GLN A 259 9.92 7.50 -8.19
C GLN A 259 9.26 8.87 -8.29
N ILE A 260 9.72 9.80 -7.45
CA ILE A 260 9.31 11.20 -7.50
C ILE A 260 10.22 11.94 -8.47
N THR A 261 9.64 12.63 -9.44
CA THR A 261 10.39 13.39 -10.43
C THR A 261 9.71 14.73 -10.71
N SER A 262 10.49 15.69 -11.21
CA SER A 262 10.01 17.05 -11.52
C SER A 262 8.97 17.08 -12.66
N ASP A 263 8.94 16.07 -13.52
CA ASP A 263 7.96 15.93 -14.62
C ASP A 263 6.64 15.28 -14.18
N GLY A 264 6.46 15.03 -12.87
CA GLY A 264 5.18 14.67 -12.29
C GLY A 264 4.98 13.18 -12.00
N CYS A 265 6.05 12.38 -11.96
CA CYS A 265 5.96 11.01 -11.42
C CYS A 265 5.90 11.01 -9.88
N PRO A 266 5.27 10.01 -9.26
CA PRO A 266 4.54 8.92 -9.90
C PRO A 266 3.18 9.37 -10.48
N SER A 267 2.87 8.92 -11.68
CA SER A 267 1.61 9.17 -12.38
C SER A 267 0.45 8.38 -11.75
N PRO A 268 -0.80 8.82 -11.93
CA PRO A 268 -1.96 8.04 -11.49
C PRO A 268 -2.07 6.64 -12.10
N LEU A 269 -1.44 6.39 -13.25
CA LEU A 269 -1.36 5.06 -13.84
C LEU A 269 -0.42 4.17 -13.04
N SER A 270 0.80 4.63 -12.78
CA SER A 270 1.81 3.91 -12.00
C SER A 270 1.38 3.61 -10.57
N VAL A 271 0.76 4.58 -9.88
CA VAL A 271 0.24 4.37 -8.53
C VAL A 271 -0.82 3.25 -8.52
N ARG A 272 -1.80 3.30 -9.43
CA ARG A 272 -2.86 2.30 -9.50
C ARG A 272 -2.34 0.92 -9.90
N GLU A 273 -1.44 0.83 -10.87
CA GLU A 273 -0.87 -0.43 -11.34
C GLU A 273 -0.09 -1.13 -10.22
N ASN A 274 0.80 -0.40 -9.53
CA ASN A 274 1.59 -0.95 -8.44
C ASN A 274 0.73 -1.32 -7.22
N ALA A 275 -0.26 -0.49 -6.87
CA ALA A 275 -1.21 -0.80 -5.81
C ALA A 275 -2.01 -2.09 -6.11
N TRP A 276 -2.52 -2.21 -7.34
CA TRP A 276 -3.27 -3.39 -7.75
C TRP A 276 -2.40 -4.65 -7.82
N GLY A 277 -1.19 -4.54 -8.35
CA GLY A 277 -0.21 -5.63 -8.38
C GLY A 277 0.12 -6.15 -6.97
N LEU A 278 0.39 -5.25 -6.02
CA LEU A 278 0.63 -5.60 -4.62
C LEU A 278 -0.58 -6.29 -3.98
N ALA A 279 -1.80 -5.81 -4.24
CA ALA A 279 -3.02 -6.41 -3.70
C ALA A 279 -3.29 -7.82 -4.27
N ARG A 280 -3.07 -8.02 -5.57
CA ARG A 280 -3.16 -9.34 -6.22
C ARG A 280 -2.15 -10.31 -5.65
N TYR A 281 -0.89 -9.89 -5.53
CA TYR A 281 0.16 -10.66 -4.88
C TYR A 281 -0.24 -11.05 -3.46
N ALA A 282 -0.65 -10.07 -2.64
CA ALA A 282 -0.95 -10.28 -1.23
C ALA A 282 -2.07 -11.30 -1.06
N ARG A 283 -3.15 -11.18 -1.84
CA ARG A 283 -4.24 -12.15 -1.81
C ARG A 283 -3.77 -13.53 -2.26
N SER A 284 -3.04 -13.62 -3.37
CA SER A 284 -2.58 -14.90 -3.93
C SER A 284 -1.71 -15.71 -2.98
N VAL A 285 -0.78 -15.06 -2.25
CA VAL A 285 0.09 -15.80 -1.32
C VAL A 285 -0.60 -16.17 0.00
N GLN A 286 -1.64 -15.42 0.40
CA GLN A 286 -2.49 -15.80 1.54
C GLN A 286 -3.28 -17.10 1.25
N GLU A 287 -3.65 -17.37 0.00
CA GLU A 287 -4.28 -18.66 -0.37
C GLU A 287 -3.34 -19.86 -0.18
N SER A 288 -2.03 -19.62 -0.14
CA SER A 288 -1.00 -20.65 0.06
C SER A 288 -0.32 -20.54 1.44
N GLY A 289 -0.95 -19.87 2.41
CA GLY A 289 -0.48 -19.82 3.80
C GLY A 289 0.71 -18.90 4.09
N LEU A 290 1.12 -18.04 3.14
CA LEU A 290 2.22 -17.10 3.34
C LEU A 290 1.72 -15.70 3.70
N VAL A 291 2.25 -15.12 4.78
CA VAL A 291 2.02 -13.70 5.13
C VAL A 291 2.66 -12.80 4.06
N PRO A 292 1.92 -11.91 3.37
CA PRO A 292 2.52 -10.98 2.43
C PRO A 292 3.14 -9.77 3.13
N ILE A 293 4.40 -9.50 2.83
CA ILE A 293 5.02 -8.19 3.02
C ILE A 293 4.73 -7.34 1.78
N VAL A 294 3.88 -6.34 1.96
CA VAL A 294 3.50 -5.37 0.93
C VAL A 294 4.55 -4.25 0.93
N GLU A 295 5.36 -4.16 -0.12
CA GLU A 295 6.48 -3.20 -0.22
C GLU A 295 6.26 -2.17 -1.35
N PRO A 296 5.53 -1.08 -1.10
CA PRO A 296 5.45 0.08 -2.01
C PRO A 296 6.62 1.04 -1.75
N GLU A 297 7.77 0.79 -2.36
CA GLU A 297 8.95 1.63 -2.18
C GLU A 297 8.86 2.92 -3.00
N ILE A 298 8.99 4.06 -2.34
CA ILE A 298 9.29 5.34 -2.98
C ILE A 298 10.79 5.55 -2.93
N LEU A 299 11.41 5.68 -4.11
CA LEU A 299 12.84 5.91 -4.24
C LEU A 299 13.26 7.28 -3.71
N MET A 300 14.50 7.34 -3.21
CA MET A 300 15.12 8.58 -2.71
C MET A 300 15.67 9.46 -3.84
N ASP A 301 15.66 9.01 -5.10
CA ASP A 301 16.21 9.75 -6.23
C ASP A 301 15.56 11.13 -6.41
N GLY A 302 16.38 12.16 -6.66
CA GLY A 302 15.95 13.53 -6.92
C GLY A 302 16.18 14.51 -5.76
N ASP A 303 15.68 15.73 -5.93
CA ASP A 303 15.91 16.90 -5.05
C ASP A 303 14.66 17.31 -4.25
N HIS A 304 13.61 16.49 -4.30
CA HIS A 304 12.32 16.76 -3.68
C HIS A 304 12.40 16.87 -2.16
N THR A 305 11.57 17.74 -1.56
CA THR A 305 11.54 17.93 -0.11
C THR A 305 10.87 16.76 0.60
N ILE A 306 11.12 16.63 1.91
CA ILE A 306 10.48 15.62 2.76
C ILE A 306 8.94 15.76 2.80
N GLU A 307 8.40 16.98 2.67
CA GLU A 307 6.96 17.21 2.57
C GLU A 307 6.37 16.67 1.26
N THR A 308 7.14 16.74 0.17
CA THR A 308 6.75 16.14 -1.10
C THR A 308 6.73 14.62 -0.99
N THR A 309 7.75 14.01 -0.39
CA THR A 309 7.77 12.58 -0.10
C THR A 309 6.56 12.17 0.73
N ALA A 310 6.28 12.89 1.83
CA ALA A 310 5.15 12.59 2.71
C ALA A 310 3.82 12.59 1.96
N ARG A 311 3.57 13.62 1.13
CA ARG A 311 2.34 13.75 0.36
C ARG A 311 2.16 12.61 -0.64
N ILE A 312 3.21 12.24 -1.37
CA ILE A 312 3.16 11.16 -2.35
C ILE A 312 3.02 9.81 -1.64
N GLN A 313 3.76 9.59 -0.56
CA GLN A 313 3.71 8.37 0.23
C GLN A 313 2.34 8.13 0.86
N GLU A 314 1.71 9.17 1.40
CA GLU A 314 0.35 9.10 1.94
C GLU A 314 -0.63 8.63 0.86
N HIS A 315 -0.58 9.21 -0.34
CA HIS A 315 -1.45 8.84 -1.46
C HIS A 315 -1.21 7.40 -1.92
N VAL A 316 0.05 7.01 -2.13
CA VAL A 316 0.41 5.66 -2.59
C VAL A 316 -0.06 4.60 -1.60
N ILE A 317 0.19 4.79 -0.31
CA ILE A 317 -0.20 3.82 0.73
C ILE A 317 -1.74 3.72 0.82
N GLN A 318 -2.46 4.84 0.70
CA GLN A 318 -3.94 4.82 0.66
C GLN A 318 -4.47 4.01 -0.52
N GLU A 319 -3.91 4.18 -1.73
CA GLU A 319 -4.30 3.40 -2.91
C GLU A 319 -3.96 1.91 -2.75
N VAL A 320 -2.82 1.58 -2.16
CA VAL A 320 -2.43 0.20 -1.83
C VAL A 320 -3.47 -0.46 -0.92
N TYR A 321 -3.85 0.18 0.18
CA TYR A 321 -4.84 -0.41 1.09
C TYR A 321 -6.25 -0.45 0.52
N HIS A 322 -6.63 0.51 -0.33
CA HIS A 322 -7.87 0.44 -1.10
C HIS A 322 -7.87 -0.77 -2.03
N ALA A 323 -6.77 -1.02 -2.76
CA ALA A 323 -6.62 -2.18 -3.62
C ALA A 323 -6.62 -3.50 -2.82
N CYS A 324 -5.94 -3.55 -1.67
CA CYS A 324 -5.97 -4.71 -0.76
C CYS A 324 -7.40 -5.04 -0.31
N GLN A 325 -8.18 -4.03 0.08
CA GLN A 325 -9.58 -4.22 0.45
C GLN A 325 -10.41 -4.75 -0.73
N ALA A 326 -10.24 -4.16 -1.92
CA ALA A 326 -10.95 -4.59 -3.13
C ALA A 326 -10.62 -6.03 -3.55
N ASN A 327 -9.43 -6.53 -3.20
CA ASN A 327 -8.99 -7.90 -3.47
C ASN A 327 -9.24 -8.87 -2.31
N GLY A 328 -9.89 -8.43 -1.22
CA GLY A 328 -10.21 -9.29 -0.07
C GLY A 328 -8.99 -9.77 0.71
N VAL A 329 -7.95 -8.94 0.81
CA VAL A 329 -6.74 -9.24 1.60
C VAL A 329 -7.07 -9.16 3.10
N LEU A 330 -6.65 -10.17 3.88
CA LEU A 330 -6.76 -10.19 5.34
C LEU A 330 -5.62 -9.35 5.94
N LEU A 331 -5.91 -8.11 6.35
CA LEU A 331 -4.88 -7.15 6.79
C LEU A 331 -4.15 -7.59 8.07
N GLU A 332 -4.83 -8.28 8.97
CA GLU A 332 -4.29 -8.83 10.22
C GLU A 332 -3.20 -9.89 9.95
N GLY A 333 -3.24 -10.52 8.78
CA GLY A 333 -2.25 -11.47 8.28
C GLY A 333 -1.31 -10.85 7.23
N THR A 334 -0.97 -9.56 7.35
CA THR A 334 -0.02 -8.87 6.44
C THR A 334 1.05 -8.10 7.22
N LEU A 335 2.08 -7.61 6.51
CA LEU A 335 2.96 -6.56 6.98
C LEU A 335 3.13 -5.49 5.89
N LEU A 336 3.38 -4.26 6.29
CA LEU A 336 3.77 -3.18 5.39
C LEU A 336 5.29 -2.97 5.45
N LYS A 337 5.95 -2.84 4.30
CA LYS A 337 7.37 -2.47 4.19
C LYS A 337 7.51 -1.19 3.35
N PRO A 338 7.27 -0.01 3.93
CA PRO A 338 7.43 1.25 3.23
C PRO A 338 8.87 1.77 3.38
N SER A 339 9.26 2.72 2.55
CA SER A 339 10.39 3.62 2.86
C SER A 339 10.05 4.51 4.06
N MET A 340 11.08 4.93 4.81
CA MET A 340 10.91 6.05 5.73
C MET A 340 10.66 7.34 4.93
N THR A 341 9.93 8.29 5.50
CA THR A 341 9.67 9.57 4.83
C THR A 341 10.88 10.48 4.96
N VAL A 342 11.71 10.48 3.93
CA VAL A 342 12.93 11.30 3.81
C VAL A 342 12.87 12.19 2.58
N GLN A 343 13.60 13.31 2.59
CA GLN A 343 13.86 14.10 1.38
C GLN A 343 14.66 13.30 0.34
N GLY A 344 14.64 13.80 -0.90
CA GLY A 344 15.46 13.28 -1.97
C GLY A 344 16.96 13.32 -1.67
N ALA A 345 17.70 12.40 -2.28
CA ALA A 345 19.14 12.25 -2.12
C ALA A 345 19.91 13.51 -2.52
N ASP A 346 19.40 14.26 -3.50
CA ASP A 346 20.01 15.50 -4.01
C ASP A 346 19.41 16.76 -3.37
N CYS A 347 18.42 16.62 -2.47
CA CYS A 347 17.79 17.76 -1.81
C CYS A 347 18.80 18.47 -0.89
N SER A 348 18.96 19.79 -1.05
CA SER A 348 19.90 20.58 -0.26
C SER A 348 19.47 20.74 1.20
N ASP A 349 18.16 20.77 1.47
CA ASP A 349 17.60 20.83 2.82
C ASP A 349 17.45 19.42 3.39
N LYS A 350 18.46 18.96 4.14
CA LYS A 350 18.45 17.65 4.80
C LYS A 350 17.68 17.74 6.13
N ALA A 351 16.56 17.05 6.22
CA ALA A 351 15.80 16.93 7.45
C ALA A 351 16.64 16.23 8.54
N ASP A 352 16.56 16.75 9.76
CA ASP A 352 17.15 16.10 10.92
C ASP A 352 16.39 14.79 11.29
N PRO A 353 17.00 13.91 12.11
CA PRO A 353 16.39 12.64 12.51
C PRO A 353 15.02 12.76 13.19
N ALA A 354 14.76 13.86 13.91
CA ALA A 354 13.49 14.06 14.61
C ALA A 354 12.37 14.44 13.63
N LYS A 355 12.67 15.30 12.65
CA LYS A 355 11.76 15.66 11.55
C LYS A 355 11.42 14.44 10.70
N VAL A 356 12.40 13.60 10.35
CA VAL A 356 12.18 12.34 9.62
C VAL A 356 11.21 11.43 10.37
N ALA A 357 11.45 11.22 11.67
CA ALA A 357 10.59 10.36 12.49
C ALA A 357 9.16 10.90 12.61
N ALA A 358 9.00 12.18 12.96
CA ALA A 358 7.70 12.82 13.09
C ALA A 358 6.92 12.82 11.77
N MET A 359 7.60 13.09 10.66
CA MET A 359 6.98 13.05 9.33
C MET A 359 6.53 11.64 8.97
N THR A 360 7.39 10.64 9.17
CA THR A 360 7.09 9.25 8.85
C THR A 360 5.89 8.74 9.66
N VAL A 361 5.89 8.95 10.98
CA VAL A 361 4.75 8.55 11.84
C VAL A 361 3.46 9.23 11.40
N ARG A 362 3.50 10.54 11.11
CA ARG A 362 2.32 11.28 10.63
C ARG A 362 1.78 10.74 9.30
N THR A 363 2.65 10.42 8.35
CA THR A 363 2.27 9.82 7.07
C THR A 363 1.55 8.51 7.31
N LEU A 364 2.10 7.63 8.14
CA LEU A 364 1.51 6.32 8.45
C LEU A 364 0.15 6.46 9.17
N GLU A 365 0.02 7.36 10.14
CA GLU A 365 -1.26 7.61 10.84
C GLU A 365 -2.40 8.03 9.91
N ARG A 366 -2.07 8.60 8.74
CA ARG A 366 -3.05 9.08 7.75
C ARG A 366 -3.37 8.06 6.66
N SER A 367 -2.58 7.00 6.53
CA SER A 367 -2.67 6.10 5.38
C SER A 367 -2.76 4.61 5.72
N VAL A 368 -2.34 4.19 6.92
CA VAL A 368 -2.30 2.77 7.30
C VAL A 368 -3.51 2.40 8.18
N PRO A 369 -4.24 1.32 7.89
CA PRO A 369 -5.27 0.79 8.79
C PRO A 369 -4.68 0.22 10.09
N ALA A 370 -5.39 0.42 11.20
CA ALA A 370 -4.96 -0.08 12.52
C ALA A 370 -4.95 -1.62 12.66
N SER A 371 -5.59 -2.36 11.74
CA SER A 371 -5.62 -3.83 11.73
C SER A 371 -4.33 -4.48 11.26
N VAL A 372 -3.46 -3.73 10.58
CA VAL A 372 -2.13 -4.22 10.20
C VAL A 372 -1.31 -4.45 11.49
N PRO A 373 -0.65 -5.60 11.69
CA PRO A 373 0.06 -5.86 12.95
C PRO A 373 1.38 -5.10 13.06
N GLY A 374 2.10 -4.93 11.96
CA GLY A 374 3.42 -4.32 11.97
C GLY A 374 3.82 -3.64 10.66
N ILE A 375 4.70 -2.66 10.80
CA ILE A 375 5.32 -1.91 9.71
C ILE A 375 6.83 -2.13 9.86
N VAL A 376 7.44 -2.76 8.87
CA VAL A 376 8.84 -3.18 8.88
C VAL A 376 9.60 -2.40 7.81
N PHE A 377 10.19 -1.26 8.18
CA PHE A 377 10.74 -0.33 7.19
C PHE A 377 11.86 -0.95 6.36
N LEU A 378 11.91 -0.60 5.07
CA LEU A 378 13.12 -0.78 4.26
C LEU A 378 14.12 0.32 4.60
N SER A 379 15.43 0.02 4.51
CA SER A 379 16.48 1.00 4.79
C SER A 379 16.74 1.96 3.62
N GLY A 380 16.32 1.59 2.40
CA GLY A 380 16.62 2.38 1.20
C GLY A 380 18.13 2.59 1.06
N GLY A 381 18.53 3.82 0.74
CA GLY A 381 19.94 4.26 0.65
C GLY A 381 20.54 4.81 1.95
N LEU A 382 19.86 4.68 3.09
CA LEU A 382 20.36 5.15 4.38
C LEU A 382 21.64 4.38 4.79
N SER A 383 22.50 5.06 5.55
CA SER A 383 23.60 4.39 6.26
C SER A 383 23.07 3.44 7.32
N GLU A 384 23.93 2.56 7.83
CA GLU A 384 23.54 1.65 8.91
C GLU A 384 23.07 2.43 10.15
N GLU A 385 23.78 3.52 10.48
CA GLU A 385 23.46 4.33 11.65
C GLU A 385 22.19 5.16 11.48
N ALA A 386 22.03 5.83 10.34
CA ALA A 386 20.84 6.63 10.08
C ALA A 386 19.56 5.80 10.14
N ALA A 387 19.59 4.57 9.61
CA ALA A 387 18.45 3.65 9.69
C ALA A 387 18.06 3.34 11.15
N SER A 388 19.02 3.05 12.02
CA SER A 388 18.77 2.78 13.44
C SER A 388 18.29 4.02 14.20
N VAL A 389 18.91 5.17 13.98
CA VAL A 389 18.52 6.43 14.66
C VAL A 389 17.11 6.86 14.26
N TYR A 390 16.76 6.78 12.98
CA TYR A 390 15.42 7.15 12.52
C TYR A 390 14.36 6.21 13.08
N LEU A 391 14.62 4.90 13.06
CA LEU A 391 13.72 3.91 13.66
C LEU A 391 13.53 4.13 15.16
N ASN A 392 14.62 4.45 15.87
CA ASN A 392 14.58 4.77 17.29
C ASN A 392 13.67 5.95 17.58
N ASN A 393 13.90 7.06 16.88
CA ASN A 393 13.11 8.28 17.07
C ASN A 393 11.63 8.08 16.71
N MET A 394 11.30 7.20 15.76
CA MET A 394 9.90 6.86 15.50
C MET A 394 9.26 6.11 16.66
N ASN A 395 10.00 5.24 17.34
CA ASN A 395 9.48 4.45 18.45
C ASN A 395 9.40 5.21 19.78
N THR A 396 9.99 6.39 19.90
CA THR A 396 9.80 7.30 21.04
C THR A 396 8.55 8.19 20.91
N ILE A 397 7.91 8.21 19.73
CA ILE A 397 6.71 9.01 19.46
C ILE A 397 5.47 8.21 19.87
N GLU A 398 4.60 8.84 20.67
CA GLU A 398 3.27 8.32 20.97
C GLU A 398 2.40 8.29 19.71
N ARG A 399 1.74 7.16 19.48
CA ARG A 399 0.99 6.87 18.25
C ARG A 399 -0.45 6.50 18.57
N LYS A 400 -1.37 6.86 17.69
CA LYS A 400 -2.81 6.52 17.83
C LYS A 400 -3.08 5.03 17.61
N ALA A 401 -2.41 4.43 16.62
CA ALA A 401 -2.52 3.00 16.36
C ALA A 401 -1.30 2.27 16.93
N LYS A 402 -1.52 1.04 17.38
CA LYS A 402 -0.53 0.23 18.09
C LYS A 402 0.28 -0.68 17.17
N TRP A 403 0.57 -0.22 15.95
CA TRP A 403 1.48 -0.94 15.05
C TRP A 403 2.82 -1.16 15.73
N ASN A 404 3.40 -2.35 15.61
CA ASN A 404 4.84 -2.47 15.86
C ASN A 404 5.61 -1.81 14.71
N LEU A 405 6.50 -0.87 15.02
CA LEU A 405 7.39 -0.25 14.04
C LEU A 405 8.76 -0.93 14.14
N GLY A 406 9.03 -1.83 13.22
CA GLY A 406 10.27 -2.60 13.15
C GLY A 406 11.06 -2.30 11.88
N PHE A 407 11.99 -3.19 11.56
CA PHE A 407 12.87 -3.07 10.40
C PHE A 407 12.77 -4.30 9.50
N SER A 408 12.97 -4.11 8.21
CA SER A 408 13.24 -5.18 7.23
C SER A 408 14.42 -4.74 6.37
N TYR A 409 15.63 -4.91 6.91
CA TYR A 409 16.83 -4.30 6.38
C TYR A 409 17.72 -5.29 5.64
N GLY A 410 18.20 -4.87 4.47
CA GLY A 410 19.26 -5.55 3.74
C GLY A 410 20.58 -4.84 4.01
N ARG A 411 20.88 -3.80 3.22
CA ARG A 411 22.12 -3.00 3.33
C ARG A 411 22.41 -2.53 4.77
N ALA A 412 21.43 -1.99 5.49
CA ALA A 412 21.64 -1.46 6.85
C ALA A 412 21.94 -2.51 7.95
N LEU A 413 21.78 -3.81 7.65
CA LEU A 413 22.23 -4.91 8.51
C LEU A 413 23.47 -5.62 7.98
N GLN A 414 23.80 -5.44 6.70
CA GLN A 414 24.77 -6.28 6.00
C GLN A 414 26.03 -5.54 5.55
N HIS A 415 26.07 -4.22 5.52
CA HIS A 415 27.21 -3.48 4.94
C HIS A 415 28.51 -3.73 5.71
N SER A 416 28.51 -3.49 7.02
CA SER A 416 29.67 -3.77 7.88
C SER A 416 29.93 -5.26 8.02
N CYS A 417 28.86 -6.08 8.03
CA CYS A 417 28.96 -7.54 8.05
C CYS A 417 29.70 -8.09 6.83
N LEU A 418 29.36 -7.62 5.63
CA LEU A 418 29.99 -8.05 4.40
C LEU A 418 31.47 -7.62 4.34
N LYS A 419 31.79 -6.39 4.74
CA LYS A 419 33.17 -5.91 4.86
C LYS A 419 33.97 -6.69 5.89
N GLY A 420 33.38 -6.98 7.04
CA GLY A 420 34.00 -7.78 8.10
C GLY A 420 34.28 -9.21 7.65
N TRP A 421 33.33 -9.82 6.93
CA TRP A 421 33.48 -11.17 6.39
C TRP A 421 34.60 -11.27 5.36
N ALA A 422 34.70 -10.32 4.42
CA ALA A 422 35.76 -10.27 3.40
C ALA A 422 36.00 -11.62 2.67
N GLY A 423 34.93 -12.42 2.49
CA GLY A 423 34.97 -13.73 1.85
C GLY A 423 35.34 -14.92 2.76
N THR A 424 35.92 -14.69 3.94
CA THR A 424 36.51 -15.79 4.74
C THR A 424 36.41 -15.62 6.26
N ASN A 425 36.39 -14.40 6.79
CA ASN A 425 36.45 -14.13 8.22
C ASN A 425 35.05 -14.21 8.86
N LEU A 426 34.67 -15.43 9.24
CA LEU A 426 33.35 -15.71 9.85
C LEU A 426 33.13 -14.86 11.11
N GLU A 427 34.09 -14.83 12.05
CA GLU A 427 33.94 -14.14 13.33
C GLU A 427 33.68 -12.65 13.14
N ALA A 428 34.45 -11.97 12.29
CA ALA A 428 34.28 -10.54 12.04
C ALA A 428 32.94 -10.22 11.37
N GLY A 429 32.52 -11.03 10.39
CA GLY A 429 31.22 -10.88 9.74
C GLY A 429 30.05 -11.06 10.72
N GLN A 430 30.07 -12.13 11.50
CA GLN A 430 29.04 -12.46 12.48
C GLN A 430 28.96 -11.41 13.60
N LYS A 431 30.11 -10.94 14.10
CA LYS A 431 30.17 -9.87 15.11
C LYS A 431 29.54 -8.57 14.61
N ALA A 432 29.86 -8.18 13.37
CA ALA A 432 29.29 -6.97 12.77
C ALA A 432 27.78 -7.11 12.50
N LEU A 433 27.32 -8.29 12.04
CA LEU A 433 25.89 -8.58 11.89
C LEU A 433 25.16 -8.46 13.23
N LEU A 434 25.69 -9.08 14.29
CA LEU A 434 25.06 -9.10 15.61
C LEU A 434 24.98 -7.69 16.20
N ALA A 435 26.04 -6.89 16.05
CA ALA A 435 26.05 -5.47 16.47
C ALA A 435 24.93 -4.67 15.80
N ARG A 436 24.75 -4.80 14.48
CA ARG A 436 23.66 -4.10 13.77
C ARG A 436 22.29 -4.67 14.10
N ALA A 437 22.17 -5.98 14.30
CA ALA A 437 20.91 -6.60 14.72
C ALA A 437 20.48 -6.08 16.11
N GLN A 438 21.41 -5.99 17.06
CA GLN A 438 21.17 -5.44 18.38
C GLN A 438 20.81 -3.94 18.32
N ALA A 439 21.55 -3.13 17.56
CA ALA A 439 21.24 -1.70 17.39
C ALA A 439 19.81 -1.47 16.90
N ASN A 440 19.39 -2.24 15.89
CA ASN A 440 18.05 -2.13 15.32
C ASN A 440 16.96 -2.72 16.21
N SER A 441 17.27 -3.75 17.00
CA SER A 441 16.40 -4.25 18.07
C SER A 441 16.12 -3.17 19.11
N GLU A 442 17.16 -2.53 19.65
CA GLU A 442 17.06 -1.44 20.61
C GLU A 442 16.29 -0.25 20.00
N ALA A 443 16.53 0.06 18.72
CA ALA A 443 15.84 1.13 18.01
C ALA A 443 14.35 0.83 17.82
N SER A 444 13.98 -0.42 17.55
CA SER A 444 12.57 -0.84 17.48
C SER A 444 11.83 -0.67 18.83
N LEU A 445 12.57 -0.57 19.93
CA LEU A 445 12.04 -0.33 21.28
C LEU A 445 12.14 1.14 21.72
N GLY A 446 12.70 2.03 20.89
CA GLY A 446 12.96 3.43 21.25
C GLY A 446 14.04 3.57 22.33
N ARG A 447 14.99 2.64 22.40
CA ARG A 447 16.05 2.57 23.43
C ARG A 447 17.47 2.60 22.86
N TYR A 448 17.62 2.73 21.56
CA TYR A 448 18.94 2.82 20.94
C TYR A 448 19.59 4.17 21.26
N VAL A 449 20.85 4.12 21.66
CA VAL A 449 21.69 5.30 21.88
C VAL A 449 22.62 5.42 20.67
N PRO A 450 22.59 6.53 19.89
CA PRO A 450 23.43 6.68 18.71
C PRO A 450 24.92 6.40 19.01
N GLY A 451 25.56 5.58 18.18
CA GLY A 451 26.95 5.15 18.36
C GLY A 451 27.20 4.10 19.45
N SER A 452 26.18 3.57 20.13
CA SER A 452 26.36 2.51 21.14
C SER A 452 26.78 1.16 20.55
N GLN A 453 26.52 0.97 19.26
CA GLN A 453 26.90 -0.23 18.51
C GLN A 453 27.72 0.17 17.28
N PRO A 454 28.74 -0.62 16.89
CA PRO A 454 29.48 -0.38 15.65
C PRO A 454 28.56 -0.24 14.43
N SER A 455 28.82 0.77 13.60
CA SER A 455 28.11 1.07 12.35
C SER A 455 29.07 1.64 11.32
N SER A 456 28.64 1.58 10.06
CA SER A 456 29.14 2.46 9.02
C SER A 456 28.20 3.64 8.79
N ASP A 457 28.77 4.86 8.79
CA ASP A 457 28.10 6.09 8.38
C ASP A 457 28.12 6.32 6.87
N GLU A 458 28.71 5.40 6.10
CA GLU A 458 28.75 5.49 4.64
C GLU A 458 27.32 5.55 4.08
N GLN A 459 27.06 6.55 3.24
CA GLN A 459 25.79 6.61 2.52
C GLN A 459 25.73 5.45 1.54
N LEU A 460 24.65 4.68 1.62
CA LEU A 460 24.47 3.46 0.82
C LEU A 460 23.58 3.71 -0.41
N PHE A 461 23.20 4.96 -0.66
CA PHE A 461 22.40 5.37 -1.81
C PHE A 461 23.15 5.11 -3.12
N VAL A 462 22.41 4.62 -4.10
CA VAL A 462 22.88 4.41 -5.46
C VAL A 462 21.75 4.86 -6.37
N ALA A 463 22.00 5.85 -7.24
CA ALA A 463 21.00 6.37 -8.16
C ALA A 463 20.45 5.25 -9.06
N GLY A 464 19.12 5.22 -9.25
CA GLY A 464 18.44 4.22 -10.07
C GLY A 464 18.63 2.77 -9.59
N TYR A 465 18.78 2.56 -8.27
CA TYR A 465 19.06 1.23 -7.73
C TYR A 465 17.97 0.21 -8.09
N THR A 466 18.39 -0.87 -8.78
CA THR A 466 17.56 -2.01 -9.17
C THR A 466 18.13 -3.30 -8.59
N TYR A 467 17.26 -4.09 -7.94
CA TYR A 467 17.58 -5.40 -7.33
C TYR A 467 17.73 -6.55 -8.35
#